data_AF-A0A538TEI2-F1
#
_entry.id   AF-A0A538TEI2-F1
#
_cell.length_a   1.000
_cell.length_b   1.000
_cell.length_c   1.000
_cell.angle_alpha   90.00
_cell.angle_beta   90.00
_cell.angle_gamma   90.00
#
_symmetry.space_group_name_H-M   'P 1'
#
loop_
_entity.id
_entity.type
_entity.pdbx_description
1 polymer ?
#
loop_
_entity_poly.entity_id
_entity_poly.type
_entity_poly.pdbx_seq_one_letter_code
_entity_poly.pdbx_strand_id
1 'polypeptide(L)'
;MSPTSLRDTFLAQVVDLLRETFEGGLPGQGTQYLDHSSGIRSTLRSLTAEQASRRFEGHPSIVAHVRHMNFHLRVTSEWILGDHSRRDWAQSFEPQSVSAEEWPKLYHLGANRQVMHRAIKP
;
A
#
# COMPACT_ATOMS: atom_id res chain seq x y z
N MET A 1 -26.50 -19.50 9.14
CA MET A 1 -25.50 -18.41 9.03
C MET A 1 -26.18 -17.15 9.48
N SER A 2 -25.63 -16.42 10.46
CA SER A 2 -26.14 -15.09 10.80
C SER A 2 -26.04 -14.16 9.59
N PRO A 3 -26.98 -13.21 9.38
CA PRO A 3 -26.83 -12.22 8.33
C PRO A 3 -25.53 -11.44 8.57
N THR A 4 -24.64 -11.40 7.58
CA THR A 4 -23.46 -10.53 7.59
C THR A 4 -23.92 -9.11 7.85
N SER A 5 -23.40 -8.45 8.88
CA SER A 5 -23.82 -7.08 9.17
C SER A 5 -23.38 -6.14 8.05
N LEU A 6 -24.04 -4.99 7.90
CA LEU A 6 -23.59 -3.96 6.95
C LEU A 6 -22.12 -3.58 7.20
N ARG A 7 -21.69 -3.57 8.47
CA ARG A 7 -20.31 -3.33 8.87
C ARG A 7 -19.37 -4.39 8.32
N ASP A 8 -19.70 -5.67 8.45
CA ASP A 8 -18.85 -6.77 7.98
C ASP A 8 -18.72 -6.76 6.46
N THR A 9 -19.83 -6.51 5.75
CA THR A 9 -19.83 -6.34 4.29
C THR A 9 -18.97 -5.16 3.88
N PHE A 10 -19.10 -4.01 4.54
CA PHE A 10 -18.29 -2.82 4.26
C PHE A 10 -16.79 -3.10 4.45
N LEU A 11 -16.41 -3.74 5.58
CA LEU A 11 -15.03 -4.10 5.85
C LEU A 11 -14.47 -5.04 4.78
N ALA A 12 -15.24 -6.04 4.36
CA ALA A 12 -14.83 -6.95 3.29
C ALA A 12 -14.57 -6.20 1.97
N GLN A 13 -15.47 -5.28 1.58
CA GLN A 13 -15.30 -4.50 0.35
C GLN A 13 -14.09 -3.56 0.41
N VAL A 14 -13.83 -2.89 1.53
CA VAL A 14 -12.64 -2.05 1.71
C VAL A 14 -11.35 -2.88 1.59
N VAL A 15 -11.37 -4.10 2.11
CA VAL A 15 -10.21 -5.02 2.05
C VAL A 15 -9.95 -5.51 0.64
N ASP A 16 -11.01 -5.85 -0.09
CA ASP A 16 -10.90 -6.22 -1.50
C ASP A 16 -10.40 -5.05 -2.34
N LEU A 17 -10.92 -3.84 -2.11
CA LEU A 17 -10.47 -2.61 -2.77
C LEU A 17 -8.97 -2.36 -2.54
N LEU A 18 -8.50 -2.47 -1.30
CA LEU A 18 -7.08 -2.32 -0.98
C LEU A 18 -6.23 -3.40 -1.63
N ARG A 19 -6.67 -4.66 -1.62
CA ARG A 19 -5.96 -5.74 -2.33
C ARG A 19 -5.87 -5.45 -3.82
N GLU A 20 -6.96 -5.04 -4.46
CA GLU A 20 -6.99 -4.68 -5.89
C GLU A 20 -6.04 -3.51 -6.17
N THR A 21 -6.05 -2.47 -5.33
CA THR A 21 -5.13 -1.33 -5.42
C THR A 21 -3.67 -1.78 -5.57
N PHE A 22 -3.26 -2.78 -4.78
CA PHE A 22 -1.87 -3.23 -4.74
C PHE A 22 -1.51 -4.27 -5.79
N GLU A 23 -2.39 -5.25 -6.03
CA GLU A 23 -2.11 -6.42 -6.86
C GLU A 23 -2.75 -6.35 -8.25
N GLY A 24 -3.79 -5.55 -8.42
CA GLY A 24 -4.67 -5.50 -9.59
C GLY A 24 -5.90 -6.41 -9.46
N GLY A 25 -6.69 -6.47 -10.52
CA GLY A 25 -7.81 -7.38 -10.68
C GLY A 25 -7.37 -8.84 -10.74
N LEU A 26 -8.24 -9.75 -10.29
CA LEU A 26 -8.02 -11.19 -10.41
C LEU A 26 -8.72 -11.76 -11.65
N PRO A 27 -8.11 -12.73 -12.35
CA PRO A 27 -8.74 -13.39 -13.48
C PRO A 27 -10.13 -13.95 -13.11
N GLY A 28 -11.14 -13.64 -13.92
CA GLY A 28 -12.51 -14.12 -13.73
C GLY A 28 -13.29 -13.47 -12.59
N GLN A 29 -12.79 -12.39 -11.98
CA GLN A 29 -13.50 -11.60 -10.96
C GLN A 29 -13.80 -10.19 -11.50
N GLY A 30 -14.88 -9.60 -10.99
CA GLY A 30 -15.15 -8.17 -11.21
C GLY A 30 -14.10 -7.30 -10.53
N THR A 31 -13.86 -6.12 -11.10
CA THR A 31 -12.91 -5.12 -10.61
C THR A 31 -13.66 -3.93 -10.02
N GLN A 32 -13.02 -3.23 -9.09
CA GLN A 32 -13.57 -2.00 -8.52
C GLN A 32 -13.19 -0.80 -9.39
N TYR A 33 -11.90 -0.65 -9.69
CA TYR A 33 -11.38 0.43 -10.54
C TYR A 33 -10.10 0.08 -11.31
N LEU A 34 -9.51 -1.10 -11.11
CA LEU A 34 -8.30 -1.56 -11.82
C LEU A 34 -8.55 -2.88 -12.55
N ASP A 35 -8.18 -2.92 -13.83
CA ASP A 35 -8.31 -4.13 -14.65
C ASP A 35 -7.01 -4.95 -14.73
N HIS A 36 -7.11 -6.27 -14.79
CA HIS A 36 -5.96 -7.18 -14.94
C HIS A 36 -4.85 -6.91 -13.88
N SER A 37 -3.60 -7.25 -14.18
CA SER A 37 -2.44 -7.03 -13.31
C SER A 37 -1.96 -5.57 -13.27
N SER A 38 -2.86 -4.59 -13.22
CA SER A 38 -2.56 -3.15 -13.21
C SER A 38 -2.42 -2.52 -11.82
N GLY A 39 -2.33 -3.35 -10.76
CA GLY A 39 -2.09 -2.87 -9.40
C GLY A 39 -0.78 -2.10 -9.27
N ILE A 40 -0.69 -1.22 -8.26
CA ILE A 40 0.47 -0.34 -8.11
C ILE A 40 1.80 -1.10 -8.09
N ARG A 41 1.86 -2.34 -7.55
CA ARG A 41 3.11 -3.10 -7.49
C ARG A 41 3.65 -3.51 -8.84
N SER A 42 2.79 -3.78 -9.83
CA SER A 42 3.27 -4.11 -11.18
C SER A 42 3.88 -2.86 -11.83
N THR A 43 3.24 -1.70 -11.66
CA THR A 43 3.77 -0.40 -12.07
C THR A 43 5.10 -0.07 -11.37
N LEU A 44 5.20 -0.25 -10.06
CA LEU A 44 6.45 0.05 -9.34
C LEU A 44 7.60 -0.87 -9.77
N ARG A 45 7.29 -2.14 -10.06
CA ARG A 45 8.28 -3.13 -10.54
C ARG A 45 8.81 -2.82 -11.94
N SER A 46 8.03 -2.13 -12.78
CA SER A 46 8.48 -1.76 -14.13
C SER A 46 9.41 -0.54 -14.15
N LEU A 47 9.53 0.18 -13.04
CA LEU A 47 10.41 1.34 -12.90
C LEU A 47 11.79 0.95 -12.39
N THR A 48 12.83 1.59 -12.91
CA THR A 48 14.16 1.58 -12.29
C THR A 48 14.20 2.49 -11.07
N ALA A 49 15.18 2.30 -10.19
CA ALA A 49 15.39 3.18 -9.04
C ALA A 49 15.62 4.64 -9.47
N GLU A 50 16.33 4.87 -10.56
CA GLU A 50 16.57 6.21 -11.12
C GLU A 50 15.25 6.86 -11.59
N GLN A 51 14.42 6.13 -12.34
CA GLN A 51 13.12 6.60 -12.78
C GLN A 51 12.22 6.93 -11.58
N ALA A 52 12.19 6.05 -10.57
CA ALA A 52 11.39 6.25 -9.37
C ALA A 52 11.90 7.40 -8.48
N SER A 53 13.19 7.69 -8.53
CA SER A 53 13.84 8.77 -7.75
C SER A 53 13.70 10.14 -8.41
N ARG A 54 13.25 10.21 -9.66
CA ARG A 54 13.08 11.47 -10.37
C ARG A 54 11.96 12.31 -9.73
N ARG A 55 12.24 13.60 -9.54
CA ARG A 55 11.25 14.61 -9.16
C ARG A 55 10.66 15.24 -10.42
N PHE A 56 9.40 15.64 -10.35
CA PHE A 56 8.70 16.34 -11.42
C PHE A 56 8.20 17.67 -10.89
N GLU A 57 8.66 18.80 -11.44
CA GLU A 57 8.14 20.14 -11.14
C GLU A 57 8.02 20.47 -9.64
N GLY A 58 9.02 20.07 -8.84
CA GLY A 58 9.02 20.30 -7.39
C GLY A 58 8.19 19.30 -6.57
N HIS A 59 7.42 18.42 -7.20
CA HIS A 59 6.71 17.34 -6.52
C HIS A 59 7.65 16.27 -5.97
N PRO A 60 7.26 15.55 -4.90
CA PRO A 60 7.99 14.40 -4.39
C PRO A 60 8.19 13.34 -5.48
N SER A 61 9.26 12.57 -5.36
CA SER A 61 9.52 11.44 -6.25
C SER A 61 8.54 10.29 -6.00
N ILE A 62 8.50 9.32 -6.92
CA ILE A 62 7.72 8.09 -6.73
C ILE A 62 8.24 7.33 -5.50
N VAL A 63 9.55 7.33 -5.26
CA VAL A 63 10.17 6.77 -4.05
C VAL A 63 9.54 7.39 -2.79
N ALA A 64 9.47 8.72 -2.73
CA ALA A 64 8.90 9.43 -1.58
C ALA A 64 7.41 9.07 -1.37
N HIS A 65 6.63 8.98 -2.46
CA HIS A 65 5.23 8.55 -2.39
C HIS A 65 5.08 7.12 -1.88
N VAL A 66 5.88 6.17 -2.38
CA VAL A 66 5.83 4.77 -1.94
C VAL A 66 6.20 4.65 -0.47
N ARG A 67 7.20 5.41 -0.02
CA ARG A 67 7.57 5.47 1.40
C ARG A 67 6.45 6.01 2.28
N HIS A 68 5.84 7.12 1.87
CA HIS A 68 4.75 7.74 2.61
C HIS A 68 3.54 6.81 2.69
N MET A 69 3.21 6.13 1.59
CA MET A 69 2.18 5.09 1.57
C MET A 69 2.49 3.94 2.52
N ASN A 70 3.73 3.42 2.51
CA ASN A 70 4.15 2.34 3.41
C ASN A 70 4.10 2.74 4.88
N PHE A 71 4.51 3.99 5.16
CA PHE A 71 4.43 4.59 6.47
C PHE A 71 2.98 4.62 6.96
N HIS A 72 2.04 5.11 6.13
CA HIS A 72 0.63 5.16 6.51
C HIS A 72 -0.01 3.78 6.71
N LEU A 73 0.30 2.81 5.85
CA LEU A 73 -0.18 1.43 6.04
C LEU A 73 0.28 0.85 7.39
N ARG A 74 1.54 1.09 7.76
CA ARG A 74 2.09 0.69 9.06
C ARG A 74 1.40 1.43 10.20
N VAL A 75 1.29 2.75 10.14
CA VAL A 75 0.67 3.57 11.20
C VAL A 75 -0.79 3.18 11.41
N THR A 76 -1.56 3.01 10.34
CA THR A 76 -2.96 2.54 10.43
C THR A 76 -3.04 1.17 11.10
N SER A 77 -2.12 0.27 10.76
CA SER A 77 -2.06 -1.05 11.39
C SER A 77 -1.75 -0.97 12.88
N GLU A 78 -0.76 -0.15 13.28
CA GLU A 78 -0.38 0.10 14.67
C GLU A 78 -1.56 0.72 15.45
N TRP A 79 -2.27 1.67 14.86
CA TRP A 79 -3.46 2.31 15.46
C TRP A 79 -4.61 1.33 15.67
N ILE A 80 -4.87 0.44 14.71
CA ILE A 80 -5.87 -0.64 14.86
C ILE A 80 -5.50 -1.56 16.03
N LEU A 81 -4.21 -1.80 16.25
CA LEU A 81 -3.69 -2.60 17.37
C LEU A 81 -3.57 -1.81 18.68
N GLY A 82 -3.94 -0.53 18.70
CA GLY A 82 -3.95 0.30 19.90
C GLY A 82 -2.64 1.02 20.22
N ASP A 83 -1.61 0.96 19.37
CA ASP A 83 -0.40 1.79 19.52
C ASP A 83 -0.59 3.14 18.84
N HIS A 84 -0.82 4.19 19.63
CA HIS A 84 -1.00 5.57 19.17
C HIS A 84 0.20 6.46 19.52
N SER A 85 1.38 5.87 19.69
CA SER A 85 2.59 6.64 20.02
C SER A 85 2.93 7.68 18.94
N ARG A 86 3.74 8.68 19.30
CA ARG A 86 4.09 9.79 18.40
C ARG A 86 4.79 9.25 17.14
N ARG A 87 4.57 9.92 16.01
CA ARG A 87 5.18 9.59 14.71
C ARG A 87 5.99 10.77 14.17
N ASP A 88 7.11 10.47 13.52
CA ASP A 88 7.85 11.45 12.73
C ASP A 88 7.24 11.56 11.34
N TRP A 89 6.22 12.43 11.22
CA TRP A 89 5.52 12.65 9.97
C TRP A 89 6.40 13.27 8.90
N ALA A 90 7.39 14.09 9.29
CA ALA A 90 8.29 14.73 8.34
C ALA A 90 9.15 13.70 7.60
N GLN A 91 9.61 12.66 8.31
CA GLN A 91 10.38 11.58 7.69
C GLN A 91 9.58 10.65 6.78
N SER A 92 8.24 10.72 6.78
CA SER A 92 7.41 9.82 5.97
C SER A 92 7.62 9.99 4.46
N PHE A 93 8.11 11.14 4.00
CA PHE A 93 8.42 11.42 2.60
C PHE A 93 9.91 11.28 2.25
N GLU A 94 10.80 11.02 3.21
CA GLU A 94 12.25 10.96 2.98
C GLU A 94 12.80 9.53 3.07
N PRO A 95 13.78 9.14 2.22
CA PRO A 95 14.44 9.97 1.21
C PRO A 95 13.63 10.07 -0.10
N GLN A 96 13.97 11.09 -0.90
CA GLN A 96 13.46 11.29 -2.26
C GLN A 96 14.09 10.37 -3.31
N SER A 97 15.18 9.70 -2.99
CA SER A 97 15.89 8.82 -3.93
C SER A 97 16.41 7.58 -3.22
N VAL A 98 16.56 6.50 -3.99
CA VAL A 98 17.16 5.25 -3.50
C VAL A 98 18.06 4.63 -4.57
N SER A 99 18.94 3.75 -4.12
CA SER A 99 19.74 2.90 -5.00
C SER A 99 18.91 1.80 -5.68
N ALA A 100 19.50 1.18 -6.71
CA ALA A 100 18.93 0.01 -7.36
C ALA A 100 18.72 -1.19 -6.40
N GLU A 101 19.54 -1.31 -5.36
CA GLU A 101 19.42 -2.38 -4.35
C GLU A 101 18.27 -2.11 -3.36
N GLU A 102 18.06 -0.84 -3.00
CA GLU A 102 17.03 -0.43 -2.05
C GLU A 102 15.64 -0.39 -2.68
N TRP A 103 15.54 -0.10 -3.98
CA TRP A 103 14.25 0.06 -4.66
C TRP A 103 13.34 -1.17 -4.52
N PRO A 104 13.81 -2.41 -4.78
CA PRO A 104 13.02 -3.62 -4.52
C PRO A 104 12.47 -3.74 -3.11
N LYS A 105 13.23 -3.29 -2.10
CA LYS A 105 12.83 -3.39 -0.69
C LYS A 105 11.63 -2.48 -0.38
N LEU A 106 11.44 -1.39 -1.13
CA LEU A 106 10.34 -0.45 -0.92
C LEU A 106 9.00 -0.93 -1.47
N TYR A 107 8.96 -1.64 -2.61
CA TYR A 107 7.70 -2.09 -3.21
C TYR A 107 7.37 -3.56 -2.91
N HIS A 108 8.24 -4.31 -2.24
CA HIS A 108 7.96 -5.65 -1.71
C HIS A 108 7.15 -5.61 -0.39
N LEU A 109 5.99 -4.93 -0.40
CA LEU A 109 5.09 -4.57 0.72
C LEU A 109 4.54 -5.73 1.60
N GLY A 110 5.15 -6.91 1.61
CA GLY A 110 4.69 -8.12 2.28
C GLY A 110 4.39 -7.96 3.77
N ALA A 111 5.06 -7.03 4.46
CA ALA A 111 4.82 -6.75 5.88
C ALA A 111 3.40 -6.19 6.12
N ASN A 112 2.92 -5.26 5.29
CA ASN A 112 1.65 -4.57 5.55
C ASN A 112 0.42 -5.43 5.20
N ARG A 113 0.54 -6.30 4.19
CA ARG A 113 -0.55 -7.23 3.82
C ARG A 113 -0.88 -8.21 4.94
N GLN A 114 0.13 -8.73 5.63
CA GLN A 114 -0.09 -9.67 6.74
C GLN A 114 -0.72 -8.98 7.95
N VAL A 115 -0.32 -7.74 8.26
CA VAL A 115 -0.89 -7.02 9.41
C VAL A 115 -2.34 -6.64 9.16
N MET A 116 -2.68 -6.13 7.96
CA MET A 116 -4.08 -5.88 7.61
C MET A 116 -4.90 -7.18 7.59
N HIS A 117 -4.37 -8.26 7.00
CA HIS A 117 -5.08 -9.54 7.00
C HIS A 117 -5.34 -10.09 8.42
N ARG A 118 -4.39 -9.92 9.36
CA ARG A 118 -4.56 -10.30 10.78
C ARG A 118 -5.52 -9.38 11.53
N ALA A 119 -5.56 -8.09 11.19
CA ALA A 119 -6.46 -7.13 11.82
C ALA A 119 -7.93 -7.30 11.42
N ILE A 120 -8.18 -7.84 10.22
CA ILE A 120 -9.54 -8.02 9.66
C ILE A 120 -10.16 -9.39 10.02
N LYS A 121 -9.34 -10.37 10.40
CA LYS A 121 -9.82 -11.66 10.90
C LYS A 121 -9.30 -11.89 12.33
N PRO A 122 -10.10 -11.58 13.37
CA PRO A 122 -9.78 -11.97 14.75
C PRO A 122 -9.72 -13.50 14.90
#